data_AF-B7EDV2-F1
#
_entry.id   AF-B7EDV2-F1
#
_cell.length_a   1.000
_cell.length_b   1.000
_cell.length_c   1.000
_cell.angle_alpha   90.00
_cell.angle_beta   90.00
_cell.angle_gamma   90.00
#
_symmetry.space_group_name_H-M   'P 1'
#
loop_
_entity.id
_entity.type
_entity.pdbx_description
1 polymer ?
#
loop_
_entity_poly.entity_id
_entity_poly.type
_entity_poly.pdbx_seq_one_letter_code
_entity_poly.pdbx_strand_id
1 'polypeptide(L)'
;MATAAAALLRLSRSRRPLLPLSSLRLPPPAPYHHHSHSQTPPSSSSSHARLPAFLSFLAAAAAAGGTTVALCDSGIDHRVGGKESTELVVRGERKRVPNEFIDELASFLGENLTVDYEERHYHGTPQNSFHKAVNVPDVVVFPRSQDEVQKIVMACNKYKVPIVPYGGATSIEGHTLAPHGGVCINMSLMKKIKSLHVEDMDVVVEPGVGWIELNEYLKPYGLFFPLDPGPGATIGGMCATRCSGSLAVSL
;
A
#
# COMPACT_ATOMS: atom_id res chain seq x y z
N MET A 1 14.31 -23.72 12.01
CA MET A 1 14.01 -22.47 12.75
C MET A 1 13.34 -21.51 11.78
N ALA A 2 12.03 -21.30 11.88
CA ALA A 2 11.31 -20.36 11.03
C ALA A 2 11.45 -18.95 11.64
N THR A 3 12.41 -18.18 11.15
CA THR A 3 12.64 -16.79 11.57
C THR A 3 11.44 -15.94 11.17
N ALA A 4 10.62 -15.67 12.20
CA ALA A 4 9.70 -14.57 12.44
C ALA A 4 9.06 -13.84 11.23
N ALA A 5 7.73 -13.94 11.13
CA ALA A 5 6.87 -12.88 10.58
C ALA A 5 6.89 -11.65 11.51
N ALA A 6 8.08 -11.11 11.78
CA ALA A 6 8.29 -9.95 12.61
C ALA A 6 9.27 -9.01 11.92
N ALA A 7 8.96 -7.72 11.96
CA ALA A 7 9.85 -6.70 11.44
C ALA A 7 10.86 -6.35 12.54
N LEU A 8 12.14 -6.38 12.20
CA LEU A 8 13.19 -5.73 12.99
C LEU A 8 13.17 -4.25 12.64
N LEU A 9 12.75 -3.39 13.57
CA LEU A 9 12.67 -1.95 13.36
C LEU A 9 13.81 -1.27 14.12
N ARG A 10 14.54 -0.37 13.44
CA ARG A 10 15.50 0.52 14.12
C ARG A 10 14.76 1.65 14.84
N LEU A 11 15.23 1.96 16.02
CA LEU A 11 14.73 2.99 16.92
C LEU A 11 15.69 4.17 16.99
N SER A 12 15.17 5.33 17.41
CA SER A 12 15.95 6.54 17.66
C SER A 12 15.86 6.94 19.12
N ARG A 13 16.89 7.63 19.64
CA ARG A 13 16.91 8.18 21.00
C ARG A 13 16.27 9.57 20.99
N SER A 14 15.43 9.85 21.99
CA SER A 14 14.97 11.21 22.22
C SER A 14 16.15 12.10 22.60
N ARG A 15 16.46 13.14 21.79
CA ARG A 15 17.36 14.20 22.24
C ARG A 15 16.65 14.92 23.40
N ARG A 16 17.17 14.79 24.62
CA ARG A 16 16.84 15.78 25.66
C ARG A 16 17.21 17.16 25.08
N PRO A 17 16.32 18.17 25.09
CA PRO A 17 16.77 19.52 24.85
C PRO A 17 17.81 19.81 25.94
N LEU A 18 19.08 19.90 25.54
CA LEU A 18 20.08 20.57 26.34
C LEU A 18 19.56 22.01 26.46
N LEU A 19 19.04 22.38 27.63
CA LEU A 19 18.73 23.76 27.93
C LEU A 19 19.98 24.59 27.60
N PRO A 20 19.90 25.60 26.71
CA PRO A 20 21.09 26.28 26.23
C PRO A 20 21.66 27.15 27.34
N LEU A 21 22.71 26.66 28.00
CA LEU A 21 23.63 27.43 28.83
C LEU A 21 24.56 28.25 27.92
N SER A 22 24.01 29.19 27.16
CA SER A 22 24.75 30.29 26.51
C SER A 22 23.80 31.31 25.91
N SER A 23 22.96 31.89 26.77
CA SER A 23 22.62 33.31 26.70
C SER A 23 23.86 34.16 27.05
N LEU A 24 24.91 34.08 26.22
CA LEU A 24 26.12 34.93 26.31
C LEU A 24 26.65 35.23 24.89
N ARG A 25 25.96 36.16 24.22
CA ARG A 25 26.47 37.40 23.59
C ARG A 25 27.69 37.35 22.60
N LEU A 26 27.38 37.49 21.29
CA LEU A 26 27.87 38.44 20.23
C LEU A 26 29.40 38.68 19.97
N PRO A 27 29.85 39.35 18.87
CA PRO A 27 29.56 39.34 17.41
C PRO A 27 30.91 39.40 16.57
N PRO A 28 31.05 40.08 15.38
CA PRO A 28 30.61 39.82 14.00
C PRO A 28 31.83 39.67 13.01
N PRO A 29 31.88 40.21 11.76
CA PRO A 29 31.99 39.40 10.53
C PRO A 29 33.23 39.71 9.65
N ALA A 30 33.40 38.98 8.54
CA ALA A 30 34.10 39.49 7.35
C ALA A 30 33.65 38.77 6.05
N PRO A 31 33.53 39.46 4.90
CA PRO A 31 32.99 38.92 3.65
C PRO A 31 34.09 38.55 2.66
N TYR A 32 34.03 37.46 1.89
CA TYR A 32 34.88 37.33 0.69
C TYR A 32 34.28 36.48 -0.45
N HIS A 33 33.97 37.21 -1.53
CA HIS A 33 34.20 36.96 -2.95
C HIS A 33 33.73 35.70 -3.70
N HIS A 34 32.88 36.02 -4.69
CA HIS A 34 32.71 35.38 -6.00
C HIS A 34 34.01 34.89 -6.64
N HIS A 35 33.99 33.67 -7.18
CA HIS A 35 34.59 33.38 -8.48
C HIS A 35 33.75 32.38 -9.29
N SER A 36 33.44 32.82 -10.49
CA SER A 36 32.99 32.11 -11.68
C SER A 36 33.90 30.94 -12.08
N HIS A 37 33.33 29.86 -12.61
CA HIS A 37 33.62 29.40 -13.98
C HIS A 37 32.63 28.33 -14.46
N SER A 38 32.17 28.56 -15.67
CA SER A 38 31.46 27.71 -16.62
C SER A 38 32.07 26.31 -16.83
N GLN A 39 31.23 25.29 -16.96
CA GLN A 39 31.44 24.15 -17.87
C GLN A 39 30.10 23.70 -18.49
N THR A 40 30.04 23.74 -19.82
CA THR A 40 29.09 23.05 -20.71
C THR A 40 29.76 21.76 -21.23
N PRO A 41 29.14 20.99 -22.14
CA PRO A 41 28.03 20.04 -21.98
C PRO A 41 28.51 18.58 -22.22
N PRO A 42 27.59 17.61 -22.43
CA PRO A 42 27.68 16.92 -23.73
C PRO A 42 26.32 16.63 -24.38
N SER A 43 26.38 16.62 -25.71
CA SER A 43 25.35 16.23 -26.67
C SER A 43 25.64 14.82 -27.25
N SER A 44 24.59 14.23 -27.84
CA SER A 44 24.54 13.24 -28.94
C SER A 44 25.01 11.80 -28.72
N SER A 45 24.07 10.86 -28.98
CA SER A 45 24.16 9.68 -29.89
C SER A 45 22.91 8.80 -29.66
N SER A 46 21.99 8.53 -30.59
CA SER A 46 21.99 7.97 -31.96
C SER A 46 21.50 6.51 -31.98
N SER A 47 20.79 6.18 -33.07
CA SER A 47 20.47 4.82 -33.59
C SER A 47 19.15 4.18 -33.11
N HIS A 48 18.33 3.47 -33.89
CA HIS A 48 17.97 3.34 -35.32
C HIS A 48 17.13 2.04 -35.43
N ALA A 49 15.94 2.05 -36.07
CA ALA A 49 15.30 0.96 -36.84
C ALA A 49 13.80 1.28 -37.06
N ARG A 50 13.33 1.79 -38.22
CA ARG A 50 12.94 1.13 -39.50
C ARG A 50 11.90 0.00 -39.31
N LEU A 51 10.60 0.26 -39.56
CA LEU A 51 9.80 0.04 -40.82
C LEU A 51 9.44 -1.45 -41.10
N PRO A 52 8.38 -1.81 -41.86
CA PRO A 52 7.33 -0.99 -42.53
C PRO A 52 5.87 -1.48 -42.36
N ALA A 53 4.94 -0.65 -42.85
CA ALA A 53 3.54 -0.91 -43.13
C ALA A 53 3.32 -1.83 -44.35
N PHE A 54 2.13 -2.43 -44.50
CA PHE A 54 1.33 -2.46 -45.75
C PHE A 54 0.01 -3.26 -45.65
N LEU A 55 -1.07 -2.65 -46.19
CA LEU A 55 -2.21 -3.25 -46.92
C LEU A 55 -3.33 -3.95 -46.10
N SER A 56 -4.63 -3.81 -46.37
CA SER A 56 -5.37 -3.10 -47.42
C SER A 56 -6.89 -3.32 -47.29
N PHE A 57 -7.68 -2.27 -47.52
CA PHE A 57 -8.87 -2.17 -48.40
C PHE A 57 -10.09 -3.12 -48.27
N LEU A 58 -11.28 -2.52 -48.16
CA LEU A 58 -12.39 -2.42 -49.16
C LEU A 58 -13.71 -2.20 -48.37
N ALA A 59 -14.48 -1.11 -48.50
CA ALA A 59 -15.12 -0.46 -49.64
C ALA A 59 -16.64 -0.73 -49.67
N ALA A 60 -17.39 0.38 -49.81
CA ALA A 60 -18.66 0.52 -50.53
C ALA A 60 -19.92 -0.16 -49.94
N ALA A 61 -21.14 0.35 -50.07
CA ALA A 61 -21.67 1.62 -50.55
C ALA A 61 -23.20 1.59 -50.33
N ALA A 62 -23.79 2.78 -50.22
CA ALA A 62 -25.08 3.16 -50.81
C ALA A 62 -26.34 2.33 -50.47
N ALA A 63 -27.35 2.98 -49.91
CA ALA A 63 -28.41 3.60 -50.72
C ALA A 63 -29.65 3.95 -49.89
N ALA A 64 -30.18 5.14 -50.18
CA ALA A 64 -31.60 5.51 -50.16
C ALA A 64 -32.32 5.68 -48.80
N GLY A 65 -32.82 6.91 -48.58
CA GLY A 65 -34.15 7.06 -47.96
C GLY A 65 -34.26 7.86 -46.66
N GLY A 66 -33.81 9.12 -46.66
CA GLY A 66 -34.61 10.25 -46.18
C GLY A 66 -35.34 10.14 -44.83
N THR A 67 -34.61 10.32 -43.73
CA THR A 67 -34.98 11.29 -42.67
C THR A 67 -33.68 11.63 -41.97
N THR A 68 -33.07 12.76 -42.34
CA THR A 68 -31.83 13.25 -41.73
C THR A 68 -32.15 13.74 -40.31
N VAL A 69 -32.36 12.80 -39.39
CA VAL A 69 -32.03 13.05 -37.99
C VAL A 69 -30.53 13.21 -38.01
N ALA A 70 -30.05 14.40 -37.65
CA ALA A 70 -28.63 14.68 -37.55
C ALA A 70 -28.00 13.55 -36.75
N LEU A 71 -27.32 12.64 -37.45
CA LEU A 71 -26.28 11.82 -36.86
C LEU A 71 -25.20 12.84 -36.52
N CYS A 72 -25.39 13.53 -35.39
CA CYS A 72 -24.28 14.13 -34.70
C CYS A 72 -23.33 12.97 -34.50
N ASP A 73 -22.34 12.95 -35.39
CA ASP A 73 -21.12 12.18 -35.32
C ASP A 73 -20.81 12.04 -33.83
N SER A 74 -20.72 10.79 -33.36
CA SER A 74 -20.32 10.52 -31.99
C SER A 74 -18.85 10.95 -31.90
N GLY A 75 -18.66 12.26 -31.78
CA GLY A 75 -17.38 12.90 -31.69
C GLY A 75 -16.66 12.18 -30.58
N ILE A 76 -15.47 11.68 -30.91
CA ILE A 76 -14.54 11.12 -29.94
C ILE A 76 -14.52 12.12 -28.78
N ASP A 77 -15.06 11.75 -27.62
CA ASP A 77 -15.13 12.67 -26.49
C ASP A 77 -13.70 13.01 -26.08
N HIS A 78 -13.29 14.24 -26.35
CA HIS A 78 -11.96 14.75 -26.04
C HIS A 78 -11.86 15.24 -24.58
N ARG A 79 -12.88 15.01 -23.73
CA ARG A 79 -12.79 15.30 -22.30
C ARG A 79 -11.73 14.41 -21.65
N VAL A 80 -10.57 15.00 -21.40
CA VAL A 80 -9.52 14.40 -20.58
C VAL A 80 -9.83 14.75 -19.12
N GLY A 81 -10.19 13.75 -18.33
CA GLY A 81 -10.49 13.91 -16.90
C GLY A 81 -11.96 14.26 -16.59
N GLY A 82 -12.30 14.13 -15.31
CA GLY A 82 -13.66 14.22 -14.79
C GLY A 82 -13.87 13.20 -13.67
N LYS A 83 -14.87 13.39 -12.80
CA LYS A 83 -15.15 12.44 -11.71
C LYS A 83 -15.39 11.02 -12.23
N GLU A 84 -16.01 10.90 -13.41
CA GLU A 84 -16.30 9.61 -14.07
C GLU A 84 -15.09 9.03 -14.82
N SER A 85 -14.05 9.83 -15.12
CA SER A 85 -12.82 9.34 -15.78
C SER A 85 -12.05 8.32 -14.93
N THR A 86 -12.33 8.23 -13.63
CA THR A 86 -11.69 7.29 -12.70
C THR A 86 -12.39 5.94 -12.61
N GLU A 87 -13.57 5.78 -13.22
CA GLU A 87 -14.35 4.53 -13.20
C GLU A 87 -13.61 3.35 -13.84
N LEU A 88 -12.63 3.62 -14.70
CA LEU A 88 -11.96 2.60 -15.51
C LEU A 88 -10.79 1.85 -14.85
N VAL A 89 -10.37 2.21 -13.63
CA VAL A 89 -9.01 1.84 -13.17
C VAL A 89 -8.93 0.44 -12.53
N VAL A 90 -9.92 0.01 -11.76
CA VAL A 90 -9.87 -1.30 -11.10
C VAL A 90 -10.74 -2.27 -11.89
N ARG A 91 -10.12 -3.11 -12.71
CA ARG A 91 -10.81 -4.23 -13.37
C ARG A 91 -10.47 -5.51 -12.63
N GLY A 92 -11.47 -6.35 -12.40
CA GLY A 92 -11.26 -7.62 -11.73
C GLY A 92 -12.39 -8.60 -12.00
N GLU A 93 -12.03 -9.77 -12.49
CA GLU A 93 -12.94 -10.91 -12.56
C GLU A 93 -12.82 -11.69 -11.25
N ARG A 94 -13.93 -11.82 -10.52
CA ARG A 94 -14.00 -12.63 -9.31
C ARG A 94 -14.24 -14.08 -9.68
N LYS A 95 -13.29 -14.95 -9.30
CA LYS A 95 -13.47 -16.40 -9.32
C LYS A 95 -13.83 -16.87 -7.91
N ARG A 96 -15.01 -17.48 -7.74
CA ARG A 96 -15.43 -18.01 -6.44
C ARG A 96 -14.41 -19.05 -5.94
N VAL A 97 -14.01 -18.92 -4.68
CA VAL A 97 -13.14 -19.91 -4.04
C VAL A 97 -13.86 -21.25 -3.89
N PRO A 98 -13.16 -22.39 -4.01
CA PRO A 98 -13.72 -23.71 -3.71
C PRO A 98 -14.16 -23.81 -2.25
N ASN A 99 -15.20 -24.58 -1.95
CA ASN A 99 -15.67 -24.75 -0.57
C ASN A 99 -14.61 -25.51 0.27
N GLU A 100 -13.88 -26.44 -0.36
CA GLU A 100 -12.82 -27.22 0.27
C GLU A 100 -11.68 -26.33 0.82
N PHE A 101 -11.46 -25.18 0.18
CA PHE A 101 -10.50 -24.19 0.67
C PHE A 101 -11.00 -23.54 1.97
N ILE A 102 -12.28 -23.16 2.03
CA ILE A 102 -12.88 -22.55 3.24
C ILE A 102 -12.88 -23.57 4.38
N ASP A 103 -13.22 -24.84 4.09
CA ASP A 103 -13.20 -25.93 5.08
C ASP A 103 -11.78 -26.18 5.61
N GLU A 104 -10.77 -26.19 4.73
CA GLU A 104 -9.37 -26.32 5.13
C GLU A 104 -8.93 -25.19 6.05
N LEU A 105 -9.29 -23.93 5.73
CA LEU A 105 -9.00 -22.79 6.61
C LEU A 105 -9.74 -22.87 7.95
N ALA A 106 -11.02 -23.23 7.94
CA ALA A 106 -11.84 -23.35 9.14
C ALA A 106 -11.29 -24.41 10.11
N SER A 107 -10.68 -25.48 9.58
CA SER A 107 -10.12 -26.58 10.39
C SER A 107 -9.06 -26.15 11.40
N PHE A 108 -8.32 -25.07 11.13
CA PHE A 108 -7.25 -24.59 12.03
C PHE A 108 -7.43 -23.15 12.51
N LEU A 109 -8.32 -22.35 11.91
CA LEU A 109 -8.64 -20.99 12.41
C LEU A 109 -9.83 -20.95 13.37
N GLY A 110 -10.75 -21.91 13.25
CA GLY A 110 -11.98 -21.94 14.05
C GLY A 110 -12.77 -20.63 13.92
N GLU A 111 -12.99 -19.95 15.03
CA GLU A 111 -13.72 -18.66 15.11
C GLU A 111 -12.98 -17.48 14.47
N ASN A 112 -11.69 -17.60 14.17
CA ASN A 112 -10.89 -16.53 13.56
C ASN A 112 -11.02 -16.50 12.03
N LEU A 113 -12.14 -16.98 11.49
CA LEU A 113 -12.51 -16.97 10.09
C LEU A 113 -13.97 -16.54 9.96
N THR A 114 -14.26 -15.69 8.97
CA THR A 114 -15.63 -15.24 8.70
C THR A 114 -15.93 -15.18 7.21
N VAL A 115 -17.13 -15.67 6.88
CA VAL A 115 -17.74 -15.59 5.55
C VAL A 115 -18.95 -14.65 5.54
N ASP A 116 -19.19 -13.94 6.64
CA ASP A 116 -20.26 -12.95 6.75
C ASP A 116 -20.12 -11.87 5.67
N TYR A 117 -21.24 -11.47 5.07
CA TYR A 117 -21.22 -10.53 3.96
C TYR A 117 -20.78 -9.14 4.37
N GLU A 118 -21.26 -8.63 5.50
CA GLU A 118 -20.96 -7.27 5.96
C GLU A 118 -19.49 -7.14 6.32
N GLU A 119 -18.94 -8.14 7.03
CA GLU A 119 -17.53 -8.16 7.41
C GLU A 119 -16.61 -8.23 6.18
N ARG A 120 -16.95 -9.08 5.20
CA ARG A 120 -16.21 -9.15 3.92
C ARG A 120 -16.34 -7.85 3.13
N HIS A 121 -17.53 -7.26 3.09
CA HIS A 121 -17.77 -6.00 2.40
C HIS A 121 -16.97 -4.86 3.00
N TYR A 122 -16.92 -4.78 4.34
CA TYR A 122 -16.09 -3.83 5.07
C TYR A 122 -14.60 -3.99 4.73
N HIS A 123 -14.10 -5.23 4.72
CA HIS A 123 -12.69 -5.52 4.41
C HIS A 123 -12.31 -5.28 2.94
N GLY A 124 -13.26 -5.43 2.02
CA GLY A 124 -13.08 -5.17 0.59
C GLY A 124 -13.25 -3.71 0.18
N THR A 125 -13.83 -2.87 1.05
CA THR A 125 -14.10 -1.46 0.77
C THR A 125 -13.02 -0.58 1.40
N PRO A 126 -12.24 0.16 0.60
CA PRO A 126 -11.23 1.06 1.15
C PRO A 126 -11.90 2.26 1.81
N GLN A 127 -11.58 2.50 3.08
CA GLN A 127 -12.24 3.55 3.88
C GLN A 127 -11.70 4.96 3.60
N ASN A 128 -10.46 5.04 3.06
CA ASN A 128 -9.73 6.30 2.85
C ASN A 128 -9.35 6.53 1.39
N SER A 129 -9.92 5.77 0.45
CA SER A 129 -9.59 5.85 -0.98
C SER A 129 -10.79 6.25 -1.83
N PHE A 130 -10.51 6.87 -2.98
CA PHE A 130 -11.50 7.15 -4.01
C PHE A 130 -11.77 5.95 -4.93
N HIS A 131 -11.02 4.86 -4.80
CA HIS A 131 -11.24 3.66 -5.59
C HIS A 131 -12.51 2.94 -5.15
N LYS A 132 -13.43 2.68 -6.09
CA LYS A 132 -14.64 1.91 -5.84
C LYS A 132 -14.31 0.43 -5.67
N ALA A 133 -14.93 -0.22 -4.69
CA ALA A 133 -14.89 -1.68 -4.56
C ALA A 133 -15.66 -2.32 -5.71
N VAL A 134 -14.96 -3.12 -6.53
CA VAL A 134 -15.56 -3.87 -7.65
C VAL A 134 -16.00 -5.25 -7.20
N ASN A 135 -15.30 -5.81 -6.22
CA ASN A 135 -15.53 -7.14 -5.66
C ASN A 135 -15.23 -7.13 -4.16
N VAL A 136 -15.80 -8.11 -3.46
CA VAL A 136 -15.53 -8.36 -2.03
C VAL A 136 -14.68 -9.62 -1.88
N PRO A 137 -13.82 -9.71 -0.84
CA PRO A 137 -13.19 -10.97 -0.45
C PRO A 137 -14.23 -12.09 -0.30
N ASP A 138 -13.82 -13.31 -0.59
CA ASP A 138 -14.63 -14.51 -0.38
C ASP A 138 -14.64 -14.94 1.09
N VAL A 139 -13.57 -14.64 1.82
CA VAL A 139 -13.40 -14.95 3.24
C VAL A 139 -12.43 -13.95 3.87
N VAL A 140 -12.68 -13.57 5.13
CA VAL A 140 -11.73 -12.83 5.96
C VAL A 140 -11.21 -13.76 7.04
N VAL A 141 -9.89 -13.74 7.26
CA VAL A 141 -9.22 -14.56 8.28
C VAL A 141 -8.38 -13.69 9.21
N PHE A 142 -8.29 -14.08 10.47
CA PHE A 142 -7.62 -13.33 11.53
C PHE A 142 -6.57 -14.22 12.22
N PRO A 143 -5.42 -14.49 11.58
CA PRO A 143 -4.40 -15.32 12.20
C PRO A 143 -3.88 -14.72 13.51
N ARG A 144 -3.57 -15.59 14.48
CA ARG A 144 -2.98 -15.24 15.78
C ARG A 144 -1.52 -15.64 15.91
N SER A 145 -1.01 -16.37 14.93
CA SER A 145 0.35 -16.92 14.96
C SER A 145 0.96 -16.98 13.57
N GLN A 146 2.30 -17.02 13.52
CA GLN A 146 3.03 -17.22 12.27
C GLN A 146 2.69 -18.56 11.60
N ASP A 147 2.46 -19.61 12.40
CA ASP A 147 2.10 -20.94 11.88
C ASP A 147 0.76 -20.90 11.13
N GLU A 148 -0.25 -20.20 11.68
CA GLU A 148 -1.52 -19.98 10.99
C GLU A 148 -1.36 -19.20 9.70
N VAL A 149 -0.56 -18.12 9.69
CA VAL A 149 -0.26 -17.36 8.45
C VAL A 149 0.37 -18.27 7.40
N GLN A 150 1.34 -19.11 7.78
CA GLN A 150 1.98 -20.05 6.87
C GLN A 150 0.97 -21.04 6.29
N LYS A 151 0.11 -21.63 7.13
CA LYS A 151 -0.95 -22.55 6.69
C LYS A 151 -1.92 -21.88 5.73
N ILE A 152 -2.35 -20.64 6.02
CA ILE A 152 -3.22 -19.86 5.12
C ILE A 152 -2.54 -19.67 3.76
N VAL A 153 -1.29 -19.20 3.74
CA VAL A 153 -0.56 -18.94 2.49
C VAL A 153 -0.34 -20.23 1.69
N MET A 154 -0.03 -21.34 2.35
CA MET A 154 0.11 -22.66 1.71
C MET A 154 -1.21 -23.13 1.10
N ALA A 155 -2.33 -22.98 1.82
CA ALA A 155 -3.66 -23.28 1.29
C ALA A 155 -3.98 -22.40 0.07
N CYS A 156 -3.70 -21.10 0.14
CA CYS A 156 -3.92 -20.19 -1.00
C CYS A 156 -3.12 -20.62 -2.23
N ASN A 157 -1.86 -21.02 -2.06
CA ASN A 157 -1.04 -21.52 -3.15
C ASN A 157 -1.57 -22.86 -3.72
N LYS A 158 -2.08 -23.75 -2.86
CA LYS A 158 -2.67 -25.03 -3.25
C LYS A 158 -3.92 -24.84 -4.11
N TYR A 159 -4.85 -23.99 -3.69
CA TYR A 159 -6.13 -23.76 -4.39
C TYR A 159 -6.09 -22.61 -5.41
N LYS A 160 -4.94 -21.95 -5.58
CA LYS A 160 -4.76 -20.78 -6.46
C LYS A 160 -5.72 -19.64 -6.14
N VAL A 161 -5.83 -19.34 -4.85
CA VAL A 161 -6.67 -18.25 -4.32
C VAL A 161 -5.80 -17.00 -4.11
N PRO A 162 -6.24 -15.81 -4.57
CA PRO A 162 -5.51 -14.57 -4.34
C PRO A 162 -5.56 -14.15 -2.87
N ILE A 163 -4.50 -13.48 -2.42
CA ILE A 163 -4.34 -13.00 -1.05
C ILE A 163 -4.40 -11.47 -1.06
N VAL A 164 -5.22 -10.90 -0.17
CA VAL A 164 -5.25 -9.48 0.15
C VAL A 164 -4.79 -9.30 1.60
N PRO A 165 -3.56 -8.82 1.84
CA PRO A 165 -3.11 -8.54 3.20
C PRO A 165 -3.85 -7.32 3.76
N TYR A 166 -4.20 -7.36 5.05
CA TYR A 166 -4.96 -6.31 5.71
C TYR A 166 -4.35 -5.97 7.06
N GLY A 167 -4.02 -4.68 7.24
CA GLY A 167 -3.47 -4.11 8.46
C GLY A 167 -4.43 -3.11 9.09
N GLY A 168 -4.00 -1.86 9.23
CA GLY A 168 -4.86 -0.77 9.73
C GLY A 168 -5.84 -0.17 8.71
N ALA A 169 -5.79 -0.59 7.45
CA ALA A 169 -6.67 -0.10 6.36
C ALA A 169 -6.71 1.43 6.15
N THR A 170 -5.60 2.11 6.46
CA THR A 170 -5.47 3.57 6.31
C THR A 170 -4.94 4.01 4.94
N SER A 171 -4.74 3.07 4.01
CA SER A 171 -4.20 3.35 2.67
C SER A 171 -5.18 4.15 1.80
N ILE A 172 -4.66 5.12 1.06
CA ILE A 172 -5.40 5.93 0.09
C ILE A 172 -5.37 5.33 -1.33
N GLU A 173 -4.50 4.35 -1.57
CA GLU A 173 -4.25 3.72 -2.88
C GLU A 173 -5.12 2.46 -3.11
N GLY A 174 -6.06 2.16 -2.22
CA GLY A 174 -6.98 1.04 -2.39
C GLY A 174 -6.33 -0.34 -2.19
N HIS A 175 -5.27 -0.46 -1.38
CA HIS A 175 -4.58 -1.74 -1.16
C HIS A 175 -5.45 -2.84 -0.52
N THR A 176 -6.56 -2.47 0.11
CA THR A 176 -7.53 -3.43 0.70
C THR A 176 -8.55 -3.94 -0.30
N LEU A 177 -8.54 -3.44 -1.55
CA LEU A 177 -9.44 -3.92 -2.59
C LEU A 177 -9.14 -5.39 -2.92
N ALA A 178 -10.21 -6.13 -3.19
CA ALA A 178 -10.15 -7.52 -3.61
C ALA A 178 -10.70 -7.67 -5.04
N PRO A 179 -10.02 -7.13 -6.08
CA PRO A 179 -10.54 -7.15 -7.45
C PRO A 179 -10.82 -8.57 -7.97
N HIS A 180 -10.13 -9.59 -7.46
CA HIS A 180 -10.34 -10.99 -7.83
C HIS A 180 -11.04 -11.82 -6.74
N GLY A 181 -11.59 -11.17 -5.69
CA GLY A 181 -12.03 -11.85 -4.47
C GLY A 181 -10.85 -12.45 -3.70
N GLY A 182 -10.99 -13.69 -3.26
CA GLY A 182 -9.98 -14.45 -2.52
C GLY A 182 -10.04 -14.24 -1.02
N VAL A 183 -8.90 -14.39 -0.34
CA VAL A 183 -8.81 -14.29 1.11
C VAL A 183 -8.25 -12.93 1.52
N CYS A 184 -8.96 -12.26 2.43
CA CYS A 184 -8.43 -11.12 3.16
C CYS A 184 -7.77 -11.61 4.45
N ILE A 185 -6.47 -11.40 4.61
CA ILE A 185 -5.72 -11.81 5.81
C ILE A 185 -5.55 -10.59 6.71
N ASN A 186 -6.38 -10.49 7.73
CA ASN A 186 -6.36 -9.39 8.69
C ASN A 186 -5.40 -9.70 9.85
N MET A 187 -4.33 -8.91 9.92
CA MET A 187 -3.24 -9.08 10.89
C MET A 187 -3.53 -8.46 12.26
N SER A 188 -4.74 -7.96 12.51
CA SER A 188 -5.13 -7.23 13.73
C SER A 188 -4.98 -8.03 15.03
N LEU A 189 -4.99 -9.36 14.98
CA LEU A 189 -4.80 -10.21 16.15
C LEU A 189 -3.32 -10.53 16.44
N MET A 190 -2.40 -10.20 15.53
CA MET A 190 -0.95 -10.33 15.72
C MET A 190 -0.35 -9.00 16.21
N LYS A 191 -0.57 -8.67 17.49
CA LYS A 191 -0.25 -7.38 18.12
C LYS A 191 0.80 -7.45 19.24
N LYS A 192 1.70 -8.43 19.21
CA LYS A 192 2.73 -8.59 20.26
C LYS A 192 4.05 -7.92 19.90
N ILE A 193 4.68 -7.32 20.91
CA ILE A 193 6.11 -6.96 20.88
C ILE A 193 6.88 -8.20 21.32
N LYS A 194 7.74 -8.75 20.44
CA LYS A 194 8.44 -10.02 20.67
C LYS A 194 9.75 -9.84 21.42
N SER A 195 10.50 -8.78 21.13
CA SER A 195 11.71 -8.40 21.86
C SER A 195 12.04 -6.93 21.64
N LEU A 196 12.70 -6.32 22.63
CA LEU A 196 13.23 -4.96 22.58
C LEU A 196 14.72 -5.03 22.95
N HIS A 197 15.60 -4.60 22.06
CA HIS A 197 17.03 -4.54 22.30
C HIS A 197 17.44 -3.07 22.42
N VAL A 198 17.48 -2.57 23.66
CA VAL A 198 17.68 -1.14 23.95
C VAL A 198 19.07 -0.66 23.53
N GLU A 199 20.10 -1.51 23.69
CA GLU A 199 21.49 -1.19 23.35
C GLU A 199 21.69 -1.13 21.82
N ASP A 200 21.11 -2.08 21.09
CA ASP A 200 21.14 -2.14 19.62
C ASP A 200 20.14 -1.16 18.96
N MET A 201 19.28 -0.54 19.78
CA MET A 201 18.20 0.36 19.35
C MET A 201 17.31 -0.30 18.29
N ASP A 202 16.87 -1.53 18.54
CA ASP A 202 15.92 -2.19 17.67
C ASP A 202 14.81 -2.93 18.45
N VAL A 203 13.72 -3.22 17.76
CA VAL A 203 12.56 -3.92 18.31
C VAL A 203 12.03 -4.91 17.29
N VAL A 204 11.61 -6.08 17.76
CA VAL A 204 10.98 -7.13 16.97
C VAL A 204 9.49 -7.14 17.31
N VAL A 205 8.65 -6.85 16.33
CA VAL A 205 7.20 -6.72 16.53
C VAL A 205 6.40 -7.54 15.53
N GLU A 206 5.21 -7.97 15.94
CA GLU A 206 4.22 -8.53 15.05
C GLU A 206 3.59 -7.45 14.14
N PRO A 207 3.11 -7.81 12.94
CA PRO A 207 2.69 -6.85 11.91
C PRO A 207 1.43 -6.04 12.26
N GLY A 208 0.61 -6.50 13.20
CA GLY A 208 -0.62 -5.82 13.63
C GLY A 208 -0.38 -4.67 14.63
N VAL A 209 0.83 -4.53 15.18
CA VAL A 209 1.16 -3.46 16.14
C VAL A 209 1.03 -2.09 15.48
N GLY A 210 0.33 -1.16 16.12
CA GLY A 210 0.26 0.24 15.68
C GLY A 210 1.54 1.02 15.98
N TRP A 211 1.94 1.93 15.11
CA TRP A 211 3.17 2.73 15.34
C TRP A 211 3.06 3.66 16.57
N ILE A 212 1.84 4.16 16.86
CA ILE A 212 1.56 4.97 18.05
C ILE A 212 1.67 4.12 19.31
N GLU A 213 1.02 2.96 19.33
CA GLU A 213 1.09 1.98 20.43
C GLU A 213 2.55 1.57 20.70
N LEU A 214 3.34 1.36 19.63
CA LEU A 214 4.77 1.08 19.73
C LEU A 214 5.52 2.25 20.39
N ASN A 215 5.26 3.49 19.98
CA ASN A 215 5.90 4.66 20.59
C ASN A 215 5.51 4.88 22.05
N GLU A 216 4.27 4.58 22.43
CA GLU A 216 3.84 4.59 23.83
C GLU A 216 4.62 3.55 24.65
N TYR A 217 4.79 2.34 24.12
CA TYR A 217 5.59 1.29 24.75
C TYR A 217 7.08 1.66 24.87
N LEU A 218 7.65 2.34 23.88
CA LEU A 218 9.08 2.69 23.86
C LEU A 218 9.43 3.91 24.73
N LYS A 219 8.45 4.76 25.03
CA LYS A 219 8.64 6.01 25.78
C LYS A 219 9.41 5.87 27.10
N PRO A 220 9.16 4.87 27.97
CA PRO A 220 9.92 4.69 29.22
C PRO A 220 11.41 4.38 29.01
N TYR A 221 11.78 3.84 27.85
CA TYR A 221 13.16 3.49 27.50
C TYR A 221 13.93 4.67 26.87
N GLY A 222 13.28 5.83 26.69
CA GLY A 222 13.88 6.98 25.99
C GLY A 222 14.08 6.75 24.49
N LEU A 223 13.41 5.74 23.95
CA LEU A 223 13.43 5.35 22.54
C LEU A 223 12.11 5.72 21.86
N PHE A 224 12.15 5.86 20.55
CA PHE A 224 10.95 5.99 19.71
C PHE A 224 11.22 5.42 18.31
N PHE A 225 10.17 4.97 17.65
CA PHE A 225 10.13 4.63 16.25
C PHE A 225 9.88 5.90 15.43
N PRO A 226 10.80 6.29 14.53
CA PRO A 226 10.84 7.64 13.96
C PRO A 226 9.85 7.87 12.80
N LEU A 227 9.27 6.81 12.24
CA LEU A 227 8.30 6.94 11.15
C LEU A 227 6.91 7.26 11.73
N ASP A 228 6.21 8.18 11.09
CA ASP A 228 4.97 8.79 11.58
C ASP A 228 3.87 8.83 10.49
N PRO A 229 3.47 7.68 9.92
CA PRO A 229 2.34 7.66 8.99
C PRO A 229 1.04 8.13 9.69
N GLY A 230 -0.01 8.33 8.90
CA GLY A 230 -1.32 8.71 9.43
C GLY A 230 -1.79 7.78 10.59
N PRO A 231 -2.59 8.31 11.54
CA PRO A 231 -3.09 7.52 12.67
C PRO A 231 -3.77 6.23 12.24
N GLY A 232 -3.60 5.16 13.02
CA GLY A 232 -4.17 3.83 12.74
C GLY A 232 -3.30 2.94 11.85
N ALA A 233 -2.21 3.43 11.29
CA ALA A 233 -1.28 2.59 10.54
C ALA A 233 -0.58 1.56 11.43
N THR A 234 -0.51 0.32 10.95
CA THR A 234 0.23 -0.77 11.59
C THR A 234 1.62 -0.91 11.00
N ILE A 235 2.57 -1.45 11.76
CA ILE A 235 3.94 -1.71 11.30
C ILE A 235 3.94 -2.57 10.03
N GLY A 236 3.10 -3.60 9.97
CA GLY A 236 2.98 -4.45 8.78
C GLY A 236 2.50 -3.67 7.55
N GLY A 237 1.54 -2.74 7.74
CA GLY A 237 1.09 -1.85 6.68
C GLY A 237 2.18 -0.89 6.19
N MET A 238 3.01 -0.37 7.10
CA MET A 238 4.15 0.49 6.76
C MET A 238 5.19 -0.28 5.93
N CYS A 239 5.51 -1.51 6.31
CA CYS A 239 6.42 -2.37 5.56
C CYS A 239 5.88 -2.68 4.15
N ALA A 240 4.58 -2.95 4.02
CA ALA A 240 3.96 -3.27 2.74
C ALA A 240 3.91 -2.08 1.76
N THR A 241 3.81 -0.86 2.30
CA THR A 241 3.59 0.36 1.49
C THR A 241 4.82 1.26 1.40
N ARG A 242 5.90 0.96 2.12
CA ARG A 242 7.09 1.81 2.25
C ARG A 242 6.73 3.24 2.71
N CYS A 243 5.75 3.37 3.61
CA CYS A 243 5.32 4.67 4.13
C CYS A 243 6.27 5.18 5.21
N SER A 244 6.61 6.48 5.17
CA SER A 244 7.48 7.13 6.17
C SER A 244 6.77 8.15 7.06
N GLY A 245 5.67 8.77 6.60
CA GLY A 245 5.11 9.96 7.25
C GLY A 245 5.83 11.26 6.83
N SER A 246 5.22 12.41 7.15
CA SER A 246 5.74 13.74 6.78
C SER A 246 6.76 14.29 7.79
N LEU A 247 6.74 13.83 9.05
CA LEU A 247 7.66 14.31 10.09
C LEU A 247 8.90 13.42 10.24
N ALA A 248 8.99 12.31 9.50
CA ALA A 248 10.14 11.39 9.54
C ALA A 248 11.52 12.05 9.29
N VAL A 249 11.57 13.22 8.64
CA VAL A 249 12.81 13.96 8.36
C VAL A 249 13.06 15.15 9.31
N SER A 250 12.23 15.36 10.33
CA SER A 250 12.29 16.58 11.16
C SER A 250 13.08 16.46 12.47
N LEU A 251 13.92 15.44 12.67
CA LEU A 251 14.72 15.25 13.89
C LEU A 251 16.22 15.08 13.65
#